data_AF-A0A3N0Z555-F1
#
_entry.id   AF-A0A3N0Z555-F1
#
_cell.length_a   1.000
_cell.length_b   1.000
_cell.length_c   1.000
_cell.angle_alpha   90.00
_cell.angle_beta   90.00
_cell.angle_gamma   90.00
#
_symmetry.space_group_name_H-M   'P 1'
#
loop_
_entity.id
_entity.type
_entity.pdbx_description
1 polymer ?
#
loop_
_entity_poly.entity_id
_entity_poly.type
_entity_poly.pdbx_seq_one_letter_code
_entity_poly.pdbx_strand_id
1 'polypeptide(L)'
;MKLTCIYCMKREEISAETKVEWSYTGPDNKTVPIYLYENKPQEPKDVELQWKGRLMWNGSKDLQDLSISIQNVTVNDTGKYICKVYRFFKFDAFEHSAIKAVEIELKVKTKASQDTAAKYSEIMMYVLLVFLTFWLLVEMVYCYRKISKSDELAQDTATDYLAIPSENKENPGPAVTE
;
A
#
# COMPACT_ATOMS: atom_id res chain seq x y z
N MET A 1 4.99 -4.00 -21.29
CA MET A 1 5.02 -3.00 -20.18
C MET A 1 3.92 -1.98 -20.43
N LYS A 2 3.15 -1.57 -19.40
CA LYS A 2 2.13 -0.53 -19.51
C LYS A 2 2.72 0.82 -19.07
N LEU A 3 2.60 1.85 -19.91
CA LEU A 3 2.90 3.24 -19.57
C LEU A 3 1.61 3.92 -19.15
N THR A 4 1.51 4.25 -17.86
CA THR A 4 0.26 4.75 -17.29
C THR A 4 0.11 6.26 -17.48
N CYS A 5 -0.90 6.67 -18.24
CA CYS A 5 -1.28 8.08 -18.37
C CYS A 5 -2.76 8.25 -18.03
N ILE A 6 -3.04 8.87 -16.89
CA ILE A 6 -4.42 9.09 -16.43
C ILE A 6 -4.70 10.58 -16.36
N TYR A 7 -5.82 10.96 -16.98
CA TYR A 7 -6.37 12.30 -16.84
C TYR A 7 -7.88 12.20 -16.59
N CYS A 8 -8.29 12.28 -15.33
CA CYS A 8 -9.71 12.28 -14.99
C CYS A 8 -10.35 13.62 -15.36
N MET A 9 -11.58 13.56 -15.87
CA MET A 9 -12.41 14.76 -16.00
C MET A 9 -12.87 15.18 -14.60
N LYS A 10 -13.05 16.49 -14.36
CA LYS A 10 -13.61 16.95 -13.08
C LYS A 10 -15.07 16.50 -12.90
N ARG A 11 -15.74 16.24 -14.01
CA ARG A 11 -17.17 16.03 -14.12
C ARG A 11 -17.42 15.07 -15.28
N GLU A 12 -18.13 13.98 -15.03
CA GLU A 12 -18.25 12.84 -15.97
C GLU A 12 -19.39 13.05 -16.98
N GLU A 13 -20.42 13.81 -16.61
CA GLU A 13 -21.58 14.09 -17.48
C GLU A 13 -21.26 15.02 -18.66
N ILE A 14 -20.11 15.69 -18.66
CA ILE A 14 -19.70 16.55 -19.77
C ILE A 14 -18.96 15.70 -20.80
N SER A 15 -19.49 15.67 -22.03
CA SER A 15 -18.80 15.08 -23.17
C SER A 15 -17.69 16.01 -23.67
N ALA A 16 -16.51 15.44 -23.92
CA ALA A 16 -15.36 16.14 -24.46
C ALA A 16 -14.68 15.32 -25.55
N GLU A 17 -14.28 15.98 -26.62
CA GLU A 17 -13.42 15.36 -27.63
C GLU A 17 -12.00 15.29 -27.07
N THR A 18 -11.42 14.09 -27.03
CA THR A 18 -10.08 13.86 -26.47
C THR A 18 -9.10 13.47 -27.57
N LYS A 19 -7.97 14.18 -27.64
CA LYS A 19 -6.81 13.84 -28.48
C LYS A 19 -5.61 13.58 -27.59
N VAL A 20 -4.84 12.55 -27.88
CA VAL A 20 -3.65 12.19 -27.09
C VAL A 20 -2.46 12.04 -28.00
N GLU A 21 -1.39 12.74 -27.67
CA GLU A 21 -0.10 12.62 -28.32
C GLU A 21 0.89 12.00 -27.33
N TRP A 22 1.49 10.88 -27.71
CA TRP A 22 2.62 10.29 -27.02
C TRP A 22 3.90 10.62 -27.74
N SER A 23 4.86 11.12 -26.97
CA SER A 23 6.20 11.42 -27.46
C SER A 23 7.25 10.68 -26.62
N TYR A 24 8.36 10.31 -27.26
CA TYR A 24 9.54 9.76 -26.61
C TYR A 24 10.67 10.79 -26.68
N THR A 25 11.40 10.94 -25.58
CA THR A 25 12.62 11.74 -25.52
C THR A 25 13.78 10.82 -25.18
N GLY A 26 14.65 10.64 -26.16
CA GLY A 26 15.86 9.85 -26.05
C GLY A 26 16.99 10.56 -25.30
N PRO A 27 18.16 9.91 -25.17
CA PRO A 27 19.33 10.48 -24.49
C PRO A 27 19.88 11.75 -25.17
N ASP A 28 19.59 11.91 -26.46
CA ASP A 28 19.91 13.06 -27.30
C ASP A 28 18.94 14.25 -27.12
N ASN A 29 18.04 14.20 -26.13
CA ASN A 29 17.05 15.23 -25.78
C ASN A 29 16.12 15.65 -26.94
N LYS A 30 16.05 14.84 -28.00
CA LYS A 30 15.09 15.03 -29.09
C LYS A 30 13.78 14.35 -28.74
N THR A 31 12.70 15.11 -28.80
CA THR A 31 11.35 14.60 -28.59
C THR A 31 10.73 14.22 -29.92
N VAL A 32 10.38 12.95 -30.09
CA VAL A 32 9.73 12.43 -31.30
C VAL A 32 8.34 11.89 -30.98
N PRO A 33 7.32 12.15 -31.82
CA PRO A 33 5.99 11.56 -31.64
C PRO A 33 6.04 10.07 -31.97
N ILE A 34 5.53 9.24 -31.07
CA ILE A 34 5.56 7.77 -31.21
C ILE A 34 4.17 7.16 -31.36
N TYR A 35 3.12 7.83 -30.85
CA TYR A 35 1.75 7.33 -30.91
C TYR A 35 0.75 8.48 -30.84
N LEU A 36 -0.35 8.38 -31.57
CA LEU A 36 -1.42 9.37 -31.60
C LEU A 36 -2.77 8.68 -31.39
N TYR A 37 -3.64 9.33 -30.62
CA TYR A 37 -5.05 8.98 -30.53
C TYR A 37 -5.89 10.19 -30.95
N GLU A 38 -6.60 10.04 -32.07
CA GLU A 38 -7.56 11.01 -32.57
C GLU A 38 -8.78 10.26 -33.11
N ASN A 39 -9.82 10.11 -32.29
CA ASN A 39 -10.98 9.22 -32.49
C ASN A 39 -10.64 7.72 -32.59
N LYS A 40 -9.48 7.37 -33.11
CA LYS A 40 -8.93 6.02 -33.21
C LYS A 40 -7.43 6.02 -32.88
N PRO A 41 -6.89 4.92 -32.36
CA PRO A 41 -5.44 4.76 -32.20
C PRO A 41 -4.73 4.74 -33.55
N GLN A 42 -3.65 5.48 -33.67
CA GLN A 42 -2.87 5.60 -34.88
C GLN A 42 -1.37 5.73 -34.58
N GLU A 43 -0.55 5.07 -35.38
CA GLU A 43 0.89 5.33 -35.44
C GLU A 43 1.17 6.52 -36.39
N PRO A 44 1.95 7.52 -35.98
CA PRO A 44 2.39 8.60 -36.87
C PRO A 44 3.10 8.06 -38.12
N LYS A 45 3.04 8.80 -39.24
CA LYS A 45 3.65 8.35 -40.52
C LYS A 45 5.17 8.24 -40.44
N ASP A 46 5.79 9.12 -39.66
CA ASP A 46 7.24 9.23 -39.51
C ASP A 46 7.75 8.52 -38.24
N VAL A 47 7.03 7.52 -37.75
CA VAL A 47 7.47 6.73 -36.60
C VAL A 47 8.76 5.99 -36.94
N GLU A 48 9.77 6.17 -36.10
CA GLU A 48 11.02 5.42 -36.19
C GLU A 48 10.77 3.91 -36.14
N LEU A 49 11.57 3.15 -36.89
CA LEU A 49 11.43 1.70 -37.04
C LEU A 49 11.38 0.96 -35.68
N GLN A 50 12.01 1.50 -34.65
CA GLN A 50 12.05 0.92 -33.30
C GLN A 50 10.69 0.82 -32.60
N TRP A 51 9.71 1.67 -32.95
CA TRP A 51 8.38 1.71 -32.31
C TRP A 51 7.27 1.05 -33.14
N LYS A 52 7.50 0.92 -34.45
CA LYS A 52 6.50 0.47 -35.43
C LYS A 52 5.95 -0.92 -35.08
N GLY A 53 4.63 -1.03 -34.89
CA GLY A 53 3.95 -2.28 -34.57
C GLY A 53 4.20 -2.84 -33.16
N ARG A 54 4.90 -2.10 -32.28
CA ARG A 54 5.15 -2.51 -30.89
C ARG A 54 4.27 -1.80 -29.88
N LEU A 55 3.69 -0.66 -30.26
CA LEU A 55 2.84 0.16 -29.42
C LEU A 55 1.38 -0.20 -29.59
N MET A 56 0.73 -0.57 -28.50
CA MET A 56 -0.70 -0.87 -28.48
C MET A 56 -1.43 0.05 -27.51
N TRP A 57 -2.59 0.55 -27.93
CA TRP A 57 -3.51 1.26 -27.06
C TRP A 57 -3.96 0.35 -25.91
N ASN A 58 -3.80 0.82 -24.67
CA ASN A 58 -4.26 0.14 -23.46
C ASN A 58 -5.01 1.11 -22.55
N GLY A 59 -5.74 2.04 -23.19
CA GLY A 59 -6.59 3.02 -22.52
C GLY A 59 -8.03 2.52 -22.40
N SER A 60 -8.80 3.22 -21.57
CA SER A 60 -10.18 2.91 -21.29
C SER A 60 -11.13 3.48 -22.35
N LYS A 61 -12.35 2.93 -22.43
CA LYS A 61 -13.36 3.35 -23.43
C LYS A 61 -13.89 4.77 -23.18
N ASP A 62 -13.91 5.20 -21.92
CA ASP A 62 -14.29 6.53 -21.44
C ASP A 62 -13.18 7.58 -21.57
N LEU A 63 -12.01 7.21 -22.11
CA LEU A 63 -10.87 8.12 -22.37
C LEU A 63 -10.39 8.88 -21.12
N GLN A 64 -10.51 8.25 -19.94
CA GLN A 64 -9.89 8.73 -18.70
C GLN A 64 -8.52 8.10 -18.46
N ASP A 65 -8.39 6.80 -18.75
CA ASP A 65 -7.12 6.10 -18.86
C ASP A 65 -6.65 6.13 -20.33
N LEU A 66 -5.50 6.75 -20.56
CA LEU A 66 -4.92 7.03 -21.88
C LEU A 66 -3.59 6.30 -22.06
N SER A 67 -3.44 5.20 -21.33
CA SER A 67 -2.22 4.40 -21.29
C SER A 67 -1.95 3.68 -22.60
N ILE A 68 -0.66 3.51 -22.89
CA ILE A 68 -0.18 2.65 -23.99
C ILE A 68 0.62 1.48 -23.42
N SER A 69 0.74 0.42 -24.20
CA SER A 69 1.57 -0.72 -23.87
C SER A 69 2.65 -0.94 -24.91
N ILE A 70 3.87 -1.16 -24.43
CA ILE A 70 5.03 -1.49 -25.26
C ILE A 70 5.20 -3.01 -25.23
N GLN A 71 5.16 -3.63 -26.41
CA GLN A 71 5.46 -5.04 -26.61
C GLN A 71 6.97 -5.28 -26.77
N ASN A 72 7.45 -6.43 -26.29
CA ASN A 72 8.85 -6.87 -26.38
C ASN A 72 9.83 -5.80 -25.88
N VAL A 73 9.71 -5.42 -24.61
CA VAL A 73 10.52 -4.34 -24.02
C VAL A 73 11.99 -4.73 -23.97
N THR A 74 12.85 -3.79 -24.37
CA THR A 74 14.31 -3.90 -24.42
C THR A 74 14.96 -2.77 -23.63
N VAL A 75 16.25 -2.89 -23.35
CA VAL A 75 17.01 -1.85 -22.60
C VAL A 75 17.02 -0.51 -23.35
N ASN A 76 16.94 -0.53 -24.68
CA ASN A 76 16.90 0.66 -25.54
C ASN A 76 15.61 1.47 -25.37
N ASP A 77 14.54 0.88 -24.85
CA ASP A 77 13.29 1.59 -24.57
C ASP A 77 13.42 2.46 -23.28
N THR A 78 14.58 2.44 -22.62
CA THR A 78 14.87 3.35 -21.49
C THR A 78 14.88 4.80 -21.99
N GLY A 79 14.19 5.67 -21.27
CA GLY A 79 14.10 7.09 -21.62
C GLY A 79 12.87 7.75 -21.01
N LYS A 80 12.53 8.92 -21.54
CA LYS A 80 11.42 9.73 -21.06
C LYS A 80 10.26 9.67 -22.04
N TYR A 81 9.08 9.30 -21.55
CA TYR A 81 7.85 9.28 -22.31
C TYR A 81 6.94 10.40 -21.85
N ILE A 82 6.38 11.14 -22.78
CA ILE A 82 5.51 12.28 -22.51
C ILE A 82 4.15 11.99 -23.12
N CYS A 83 3.12 11.98 -22.29
CA CYS A 83 1.73 11.89 -22.70
C CYS A 83 1.12 13.29 -22.65
N LYS A 84 0.83 13.88 -23.80
CA LYS A 84 0.10 15.15 -23.93
C LYS A 84 -1.35 14.86 -24.29
N VAL A 85 -2.25 15.28 -23.41
CA VAL A 85 -3.69 15.09 -23.56
C VAL A 85 -4.34 16.44 -23.82
N TYR A 86 -5.08 16.52 -24.91
CA TYR A 86 -5.88 17.65 -25.31
C TYR A 86 -7.35 17.27 -25.17
N ARG A 87 -8.10 18.03 -24.39
CA ARG A 87 -9.55 17.90 -24.27
C ARG A 87 -10.24 19.14 -24.77
N PHE A 88 -11.20 18.96 -25.66
CA PHE A 88 -12.04 20.01 -26.20
C PHE A 88 -13.46 19.81 -25.68
N PHE A 89 -13.88 20.73 -24.81
CA PHE A 89 -15.21 20.79 -24.25
C PHE A 89 -16.05 21.75 -25.08
N LYS A 90 -17.19 21.26 -25.56
CA LYS A 90 -18.19 22.08 -26.25
C LYS A 90 -19.38 22.27 -25.32
N PHE A 91 -19.56 23.49 -24.84
CA PHE A 91 -20.74 23.90 -24.09
C PHE A 91 -21.65 24.72 -25.00
N ASP A 92 -22.93 24.82 -24.68
CA ASP A 92 -23.91 25.56 -25.49
C ASP A 92 -23.52 27.04 -25.69
N ALA A 93 -22.84 27.63 -24.70
CA ALA A 93 -22.46 29.04 -24.71
C ALA A 93 -21.00 29.32 -25.09
N PHE A 94 -20.09 28.35 -24.97
CA PHE A 94 -18.66 28.54 -25.23
C PHE A 94 -17.92 27.22 -25.46
N GLU A 95 -16.77 27.32 -26.12
CA GLU A 95 -15.81 26.22 -26.24
C GLU A 95 -14.64 26.41 -25.28
N HIS A 96 -14.21 25.33 -24.63
CA HIS A 96 -13.06 25.35 -23.72
C HIS A 96 -12.10 24.22 -24.08
N SER A 97 -10.80 24.49 -24.03
CA SER A 97 -9.78 23.45 -24.22
C SER A 97 -8.90 23.34 -22.98
N ALA A 98 -8.60 22.11 -22.59
CA ALA A 98 -7.69 21.81 -21.50
C ALA A 98 -6.57 20.89 -21.99
N ILE A 99 -5.36 21.18 -21.53
CA ILE A 99 -4.16 20.44 -21.91
C ILE A 99 -3.47 19.94 -20.65
N LYS A 100 -3.12 18.65 -20.63
CA LYS A 100 -2.32 18.05 -19.56
C LYS A 100 -1.15 17.28 -20.16
N ALA A 101 0.06 17.55 -19.69
CA ALA A 101 1.25 16.78 -20.02
C ALA A 101 1.67 15.94 -18.81
N VAL A 102 1.91 14.65 -19.02
CA VAL A 102 2.44 13.72 -18.01
C VAL A 102 3.77 13.18 -18.51
N GLU A 103 4.84 13.40 -17.76
CA GLU A 103 6.17 12.86 -18.04
C GLU A 103 6.39 11.58 -17.22
N ILE A 104 6.90 10.55 -17.90
CA ILE A 104 7.13 9.22 -17.34
C ILE A 104 8.57 8.82 -17.67
N GLU A 105 9.42 8.69 -16.65
CA GLU A 105 10.78 8.18 -16.83
C GLU A 105 10.78 6.64 -16.72
N LEU A 106 11.03 5.96 -17.84
CA LEU A 106 11.12 4.51 -17.89
C LEU A 106 12.59 4.09 -17.79
N LYS A 107 12.92 3.29 -16.78
CA LYS A 107 14.22 2.62 -16.63
C LYS A 107 14.06 1.12 -16.71
N VAL A 108 14.46 0.53 -17.83
CA VAL A 108 14.36 -0.93 -18.04
C VAL A 108 15.55 -1.61 -17.39
N LYS A 109 15.29 -2.54 -16.47
CA LYS A 109 16.29 -3.43 -15.87
C LYS A 109 16.08 -4.85 -16.38
N THR A 110 17.17 -5.58 -16.60
CA THR A 110 17.14 -6.97 -17.13
C THR A 110 16.63 -7.99 -16.13
N LYS A 111 16.72 -7.69 -14.84
CA LYS A 111 16.14 -8.48 -13.76
C LYS A 111 15.09 -7.63 -13.04
N ALA A 112 13.95 -8.24 -12.72
CA ALA A 112 12.95 -7.60 -11.87
C ALA A 112 13.60 -7.32 -10.50
N SER A 113 13.73 -6.04 -10.13
CA SER A 113 14.13 -5.69 -8.77
C SER A 113 12.96 -6.01 -7.86
N GLN A 114 13.15 -6.92 -6.91
CA GLN A 114 12.19 -7.16 -5.85
C GLN A 114 11.92 -5.83 -5.13
N ASP A 115 10.66 -5.46 -4.91
CA ASP A 115 10.32 -4.22 -4.22
C ASP A 115 10.96 -4.24 -2.83
N THR A 116 11.96 -3.39 -2.65
CA THR A 116 12.70 -3.28 -1.39
C THR A 116 11.76 -2.92 -0.25
N ALA A 117 10.73 -2.11 -0.54
CA ALA A 117 9.66 -1.78 0.39
C ALA A 117 8.86 -3.01 0.83
N ALA A 118 8.47 -3.88 -0.11
CA ALA A 118 7.73 -5.11 0.21
C ALA A 118 8.56 -6.05 1.09
N LYS A 119 9.84 -6.22 0.76
CA LYS A 119 10.76 -7.03 1.58
C LYS A 119 10.99 -6.43 2.96
N TYR A 120 11.13 -5.12 3.06
CA TYR A 120 11.27 -4.44 4.34
C TYR A 120 10.00 -4.58 5.19
N SER A 121 8.81 -4.40 4.61
CA SER A 121 7.54 -4.56 5.34
C SER A 121 7.32 -5.98 5.86
N GLU A 122 7.74 -6.98 5.08
CA GLU A 122 7.70 -8.39 5.48
C GLU A 122 8.61 -8.62 6.71
N ILE A 123 9.85 -8.14 6.68
CA ILE A 123 10.79 -8.25 7.80
C ILE A 123 10.28 -7.49 9.04
N MET A 124 9.79 -6.25 8.86
CA MET A 124 9.26 -5.45 9.97
C MET A 124 8.06 -6.11 10.65
N MET A 125 7.17 -6.74 9.88
CA MET A 125 6.05 -7.49 10.43
C MET A 125 6.54 -8.61 11.37
N TYR A 126 7.52 -9.41 10.95
CA TYR A 126 8.07 -10.48 11.78
C TYR A 126 8.76 -9.95 13.05
N VAL A 127 9.53 -8.86 12.95
CA VAL A 127 10.20 -8.24 14.11
C VAL A 127 9.17 -7.77 15.15
N LEU A 128 8.11 -7.11 14.70
CA LEU A 128 7.03 -6.66 15.59
C LEU A 128 6.30 -7.83 16.24
N LEU A 129 6.01 -8.90 15.48
CA LEU A 129 5.36 -10.10 16.04
C LEU A 129 6.21 -10.77 17.13
N VAL A 130 7.51 -10.93 16.91
CA VAL A 130 8.42 -11.54 17.91
C VAL A 130 8.52 -10.67 19.15
N PHE A 131 8.63 -9.35 18.98
CA PHE A 131 8.72 -8.42 20.12
C PHE A 131 7.43 -8.43 20.96
N LEU A 132 6.26 -8.32 20.31
CA LEU A 132 4.98 -8.31 21.00
C LEU A 132 4.68 -9.65 21.69
N THR A 133 4.98 -10.78 21.05
CA THR A 133 4.81 -12.10 21.67
C THR A 133 5.72 -12.28 22.87
N PHE A 134 7.00 -11.87 22.78
CA PHE A 134 7.92 -11.91 23.91
C PHE A 134 7.44 -11.02 25.07
N TRP A 135 6.99 -9.80 24.77
CA TRP A 135 6.43 -8.89 25.77
C TRP A 135 5.22 -9.51 26.49
N LEU A 136 4.28 -10.09 25.74
CA LEU A 136 3.11 -10.77 26.30
C LEU A 136 3.51 -11.98 27.16
N LEU A 137 4.50 -12.77 26.73
CA LEU A 137 4.98 -13.91 27.53
C LEU A 137 5.61 -13.45 28.85
N VAL A 138 6.36 -12.35 28.84
CA VAL A 138 6.93 -11.75 30.06
C VAL A 138 5.82 -11.31 31.03
N GLU A 139 4.81 -10.59 30.53
CA GLU A 139 3.65 -10.17 31.33
C GLU A 139 2.84 -11.37 31.87
N MET A 140 2.64 -12.41 31.05
CA MET A 140 1.97 -13.64 31.46
C MET A 140 2.72 -14.35 32.58
N VAL A 141 4.05 -14.51 32.47
CA VAL A 141 4.87 -15.13 33.52
C VAL A 141 4.90 -14.27 34.79
N TYR A 142 4.99 -12.95 34.64
CA TYR A 142 4.96 -12.02 35.76
C TYR A 142 3.64 -12.09 36.52
N CYS A 143 2.50 -12.01 35.82
CA CYS A 143 1.18 -12.15 36.41
C CYS A 143 0.99 -13.53 37.06
N TYR A 144 1.39 -14.59 36.39
CA TYR A 144 1.30 -15.96 36.92
C TYR A 144 2.06 -16.10 38.24
N ARG A 145 3.34 -15.67 38.29
CA ARG A 145 4.15 -15.71 39.52
C ARG A 145 3.60 -14.84 40.63
N LYS A 146 3.00 -13.70 40.28
CA LYS A 146 2.39 -12.81 41.27
C LYS A 146 1.13 -13.45 41.87
N ILE A 147 0.26 -14.02 41.04
CA ILE A 147 -0.96 -14.68 41.48
C ILE A 147 -0.64 -15.92 42.31
N SER A 148 0.30 -16.76 41.87
CA SER A 148 0.69 -17.97 42.62
C SER A 148 1.17 -17.62 44.04
N LYS A 149 1.97 -16.56 44.18
CA LYS A 149 2.41 -16.08 45.49
C LYS A 149 1.26 -15.55 46.36
N SER A 150 0.25 -14.90 45.77
CA SER A 150 -0.92 -14.46 46.53
C SER A 150 -1.86 -15.60 46.91
N ASP A 151 -1.93 -16.66 46.10
CA ASP A 151 -2.79 -17.83 46.33
C ASP A 151 -2.24 -18.68 47.48
N GLU A 152 -0.92 -18.91 47.52
CA GLU A 152 -0.24 -19.53 48.67
C GLU A 152 -0.52 -18.77 49.98
N LEU A 153 -0.42 -17.43 49.95
CA LEU A 153 -0.65 -16.57 51.12
C LEU A 153 -2.13 -16.56 51.57
N ALA A 154 -3.07 -16.65 50.61
CA ALA A 154 -4.50 -16.78 50.91
C ALA A 154 -4.84 -18.14 51.53
N GLN A 155 -4.19 -19.22 51.07
CA GLN A 155 -4.38 -20.56 51.61
C GLN A 155 -3.80 -20.68 53.03
N ASP A 156 -2.60 -20.15 53.29
CA ASP A 156 -2.01 -20.09 54.64
C ASP A 156 -2.91 -19.35 55.63
N THR A 157 -3.45 -18.20 55.20
CA THR A 157 -4.40 -17.39 55.99
C THR A 157 -5.70 -18.15 56.28
N ALA A 158 -6.25 -18.87 55.30
CA ALA A 158 -7.46 -19.67 55.50
C ALA A 158 -7.23 -20.89 56.43
N THR A 159 -6.07 -21.54 56.35
CA THR A 159 -5.69 -22.61 57.29
C THR A 159 -5.50 -22.10 58.71
N ASP A 160 -4.98 -20.89 58.90
CA ASP A 160 -4.82 -20.27 60.22
C ASP A 160 -6.19 -20.03 60.91
N TYR A 161 -7.22 -19.64 60.13
CA TYR A 161 -8.59 -19.53 60.65
C TYR A 161 -9.27 -20.87 60.97
N LEU A 162 -8.91 -21.95 60.28
CA LEU A 162 -9.44 -23.30 60.54
C LEU A 162 -8.70 -24.04 61.66
N ALA A 163 -7.51 -23.56 62.05
CA ALA A 163 -6.68 -24.15 63.09
C ALA A 163 -7.01 -23.68 64.52
N ILE A 164 -8.12 -22.96 64.74
CA ILE A 164 -8.58 -22.63 66.10
C ILE A 164 -8.92 -23.95 66.82
N PRO A 165 -8.17 -24.34 67.88
CA PRO A 165 -8.55 -25.50 68.68
C PRO A 165 -9.83 -25.16 69.43
N SER A 166 -10.86 -26.00 69.28
CA SER A 166 -12.01 -26.00 70.19
C SER A 166 -11.56 -26.53 71.54
N GLU A 167 -11.03 -25.67 72.42
CA GLU A 167 -10.79 -26.03 73.82
C GLU A 167 -11.91 -25.51 74.72
N ASN A 168 -12.32 -26.39 75.63
CA ASN A 168 -13.68 -26.61 76.12
C ASN A 168 -14.11 -25.74 77.31
N LYS A 169 -15.44 -25.75 77.48
CA LYS A 169 -16.26 -25.35 78.63
C LYS A 169 -16.10 -26.34 79.82
N GLU A 170 -16.30 -25.80 81.04
CA GLU A 170 -16.70 -26.40 82.37
C GLU A 170 -15.69 -26.59 83.55
N ASN A 171 -15.75 -25.64 84.54
CA ASN A 171 -15.90 -25.66 86.04
C ASN A 171 -15.50 -26.90 86.94
N PRO A 172 -15.47 -26.85 88.32
CA PRO A 172 -15.43 -25.76 89.34
C PRO A 172 -14.50 -25.97 90.61
N GLY A 173 -14.19 -24.88 91.36
CA GLY A 173 -13.91 -24.77 92.84
C GLY A 173 -12.62 -25.39 93.47
N PRO A 174 -12.31 -25.20 94.79
CA PRO A 174 -12.61 -24.10 95.73
C PRO A 174 -11.40 -23.63 96.62
N ALA A 175 -11.67 -22.60 97.44
CA ALA A 175 -11.12 -22.22 98.77
C ALA A 175 -9.62 -21.87 98.97
N VAL A 176 -9.37 -20.67 99.52
CA VAL A 176 -8.20 -20.37 100.38
C VAL A 176 -8.61 -19.42 101.51
N THR A 177 -8.27 -19.85 102.74
CA THR A 177 -8.26 -19.20 104.06
C THR A 177 -7.24 -18.06 104.12
N GLU A 178 -7.44 -16.97 104.87
CA GLU A 178 -7.19 -16.80 106.32
C GLU A 178 -7.88 -15.51 106.81
#